data_AF-A0A933M0K2-F1
#
_entry.id   AF-A0A933M0K2-F1
#
_cell.length_a   1.000
_cell.length_b   1.000
_cell.length_c   1.000
_cell.angle_alpha   90.00
_cell.angle_beta   90.00
_cell.angle_gamma   90.00
#
_symmetry.space_group_name_H-M   'P 1'
#
loop_
_entity.id
_entity.type
_entity.pdbx_description
1 polymer ?
#
loop_
_entity_poly.entity_id
_entity_poly.type
_entity_poly.pdbx_seq_one_letter_code
_entity_poly.pdbx_strand_id
1 'polypeptide(L)' 'HPLVQAGMQARTLIGLPDAPSSKWNFSTNGIYWAGKAKIPSIGFGPGDEVTAHTVNDSVSLDDMVKATEFYAVLPSLLK' A
#
# COMPACT_ATOMS: atom_id res chain seq x y z
N HIS A 1 -3.55 7.99 -11.83
CA HIS A 1 -3.74 6.66 -12.45
C HIS A 1 -4.91 5.94 -11.78
N PRO A 2 -5.79 5.22 -12.51
CA PRO A 2 -6.94 4.51 -11.93
C PRO A 2 -6.60 3.64 -10.71
N LEU A 3 -5.50 2.87 -10.79
CA LEU A 3 -5.01 2.06 -9.67
C LEU A 3 -4.75 2.87 -8.38
N VAL A 4 -4.21 4.08 -8.50
CA VAL A 4 -3.99 4.97 -7.34
C VAL A 4 -5.32 5.42 -6.76
N GLN A 5 -6.26 5.84 -7.61
CA GLN A 5 -7.58 6.30 -7.15
C GLN A 5 -8.37 5.19 -6.45
N ALA A 6 -8.37 3.98 -7.02
CA ALA A 6 -8.97 2.80 -6.41
C ALA A 6 -8.33 2.46 -5.06
N GLY A 7 -6.99 2.56 -4.94
CA GLY A 7 -6.29 2.40 -3.67
C GLY A 7 -6.70 3.46 -2.63
N MET A 8 -6.82 4.73 -3.05
CA MET A 8 -7.26 5.79 -2.13
C MET A 8 -8.68 5.53 -1.62
N GLN A 9 -9.59 5.12 -2.50
CA GLN A 9 -10.97 4.77 -2.14
C GLN A 9 -11.04 3.52 -1.25
N ALA A 10 -10.25 2.47 -1.54
CA ALA A 10 -10.21 1.25 -0.74
C ALA A 10 -9.83 1.55 0.72
N ARG A 11 -8.78 2.36 0.94
CA ARG A 11 -8.37 2.81 2.28
C ARG A 11 -9.53 3.46 3.05
N THR A 12 -10.25 4.37 2.42
CA THR A 12 -11.40 5.04 3.03
C THR A 12 -12.50 4.05 3.39
N LEU A 13 -12.81 3.10 2.50
CA LEU A 13 -13.85 2.09 2.74
C LEU A 13 -13.53 1.13 3.89
N ILE A 14 -12.25 0.81 4.11
CA ILE A 14 -11.83 -0.04 5.24
C ILE A 14 -11.67 0.72 6.56
N GLY A 15 -12.02 2.02 6.58
CA GLY A 15 -12.07 2.85 7.78
C GLY A 15 -10.71 3.34 8.28
N LEU A 16 -9.68 3.37 7.42
CA LEU A 16 -8.42 4.00 7.78
C LEU A 16 -8.55 5.54 7.74
N PRO A 17 -7.81 6.27 8.59
CA PRO A 17 -7.84 7.73 8.61
C PRO A 17 -7.50 8.35 7.25
N ASP A 18 -8.05 9.53 7.00
CA ASP A 18 -7.72 10.30 5.81
C ASP A 18 -6.23 10.63 5.78
N ALA A 19 -5.58 10.24 4.68
CA ALA A 19 -4.17 10.48 4.43
C ALA A 19 -3.94 10.62 2.92
N PRO A 20 -3.02 11.50 2.48
CA PRO A 20 -2.64 11.60 1.08
C PRO A 20 -1.85 10.36 0.64
N SER A 21 -1.82 10.09 -0.67
CA SER A 21 -0.87 9.12 -1.23
C SER A 21 0.55 9.66 -1.06
N SER A 22 1.48 8.79 -0.67
CA SER A 22 2.89 9.13 -0.51
C SER A 22 3.78 8.09 -1.20
N LYS A 23 5.09 8.15 -0.93
CA LYS A 23 6.11 7.19 -1.34
C LYS A 23 6.84 6.66 -0.11
N TRP A 24 7.41 5.46 -0.22
CA TRP A 24 8.45 5.00 0.69
C TRP A 24 9.77 5.73 0.41
N ASN A 25 10.68 5.81 1.40
CA ASN A 25 12.04 6.35 1.20
C ASN A 25 13.05 5.29 0.74
N PHE A 26 12.62 4.03 0.60
CA PHE A 26 13.42 2.95 0.03
C PHE A 26 12.86 2.50 -1.33
N SER A 27 13.66 1.70 -2.04
CA SER A 27 13.30 1.16 -3.35
C SER A 27 12.50 -0.13 -3.23
N THR A 28 11.64 -0.40 -4.21
CA THR A 28 10.92 -1.68 -4.35
C THR A 28 10.90 -2.10 -5.81
N ASN A 29 10.45 -3.33 -6.07
CA ASN A 29 10.22 -3.82 -7.44
C ASN A 29 9.24 -2.94 -8.23
N GLY A 30 8.38 -2.19 -7.53
CA GLY A 30 7.44 -1.23 -8.14
C GLY A 30 8.12 -0.14 -8.97
N ILE A 31 9.37 0.24 -8.64
CA ILE A 31 10.14 1.22 -9.43
C ILE A 31 10.43 0.68 -10.84
N TYR A 32 10.82 -0.60 -10.96
CA TYR A 32 11.04 -1.23 -12.25
C TYR A 32 9.73 -1.42 -13.01
N TRP A 33 8.69 -1.95 -12.34
CA TRP A 33 7.40 -2.23 -12.96
C TRP A 33 6.75 -0.97 -13.52
N ALA A 34 6.58 0.07 -12.71
CA ALA A 34 5.96 1.32 -13.16
C ALA A 34 6.89 2.13 -14.08
N GLY A 35 8.19 2.18 -13.78
CA GLY A 35 9.15 3.03 -14.48
C GLY A 35 9.59 2.48 -15.84
N LYS A 36 10.08 1.24 -15.86
CA LYS A 36 10.67 0.60 -17.05
C LYS A 36 9.66 -0.26 -17.80
N ALA A 37 8.98 -1.17 -17.11
CA ALA A 37 8.05 -2.11 -17.74
C ALA A 37 6.68 -1.50 -18.06
N LYS A 38 6.42 -0.27 -17.58
CA LYS A 38 5.14 0.46 -17.77
C LYS A 38 3.92 -0.30 -17.23
N ILE A 39 4.11 -1.15 -16.22
CA ILE A 39 3.05 -1.85 -15.49
C ILE A 39 2.65 -0.98 -14.28
N PRO A 40 1.43 -0.46 -14.23
CA PRO A 40 0.98 0.35 -13.10
C PRO A 40 1.10 -0.42 -11.78
N SER A 41 1.75 0.20 -10.79
CA SER A 41 2.04 -0.43 -9.49
C SER A 41 1.82 0.58 -8.36
N ILE A 42 1.27 0.11 -7.24
CA ILE A 42 1.17 0.87 -5.98
C ILE A 42 1.68 0.00 -4.83
N GLY A 43 2.19 0.64 -3.79
CA GLY A 43 2.57 0.00 -2.54
C GLY A 43 1.52 0.26 -1.46
N PHE A 44 1.16 -0.78 -0.71
CA PHE A 44 0.32 -0.69 0.48
C PHE A 44 0.68 -1.87 1.38
N GLY A 45 0.81 -1.67 2.68
CA GLY A 45 1.18 -2.74 3.57
C GLY A 45 1.37 -2.27 5.01
N PRO A 46 1.37 -3.20 5.96
CA PRO A 46 1.57 -2.92 7.37
C PRO A 46 3.07 -2.87 7.72
N GLY A 47 3.38 -2.32 8.90
CA GLY A 47 4.75 -2.16 9.41
C GLY A 47 5.25 -0.72 9.31
N ASP A 48 6.28 -0.42 10.10
CA ASP A 48 6.91 0.89 10.16
C ASP A 48 8.22 0.91 9.33
N GLU A 49 8.25 1.78 8.33
CA GLU A 49 9.42 2.03 7.48
C GLU A 49 10.67 2.40 8.29
N VAL A 50 10.51 3.06 9.45
CA VAL A 50 11.64 3.51 10.28
C VAL A 50 12.38 2.33 10.92
N THR A 51 11.66 1.26 11.27
CA THR A 51 12.23 0.09 11.94
C THR A 51 12.53 -1.08 11.00
N ALA A 52 12.15 -0.97 9.72
CA ALA A 52 12.39 -2.01 8.72
C ALA A 52 13.88 -2.42 8.69
N HIS A 53 14.14 -3.73 8.69
CA HIS A 53 15.48 -4.33 8.69
C HIS A 53 16.33 -4.05 9.96
N THR A 54 15.70 -3.64 11.06
CA THR A 54 16.36 -3.51 12.36
C THR A 54 15.97 -4.67 13.28
N VAL A 55 16.59 -4.76 14.46
CA VAL A 55 16.17 -5.73 15.50
C VAL A 55 14.80 -5.42 16.12
N ASN A 56 14.27 -4.22 15.87
CA ASN A 56 12.93 -3.80 16.32
C ASN A 56 11.88 -3.93 15.21
N ASP A 57 12.24 -4.50 14.06
CA ASP A 57 11.30 -4.74 12.96
C ASP A 57 10.16 -5.63 13.44
N SER A 58 8.94 -5.10 13.37
CA SER A 58 7.74 -5.76 13.86
C SER A 58 6.52 -5.22 13.13
N VAL A 59 5.47 -6.01 13.12
CA VAL A 59 4.22 -5.68 12.42
C VAL A 59 3.04 -5.87 13.36
N SER A 60 2.18 -4.85 13.45
CA SER A 60 0.91 -4.93 14.18
C SER A 60 -0.03 -5.93 13.52
N LEU A 61 -0.63 -6.82 14.30
CA LEU A 61 -1.64 -7.75 13.79
C LEU A 61 -2.90 -7.03 13.29
N ASP A 62 -3.28 -5.93 13.93
CA ASP A 62 -4.43 -5.13 13.48
C ASP A 62 -4.14 -4.50 12.11
N ASP A 63 -2.91 -4.02 11.89
CA ASP A 63 -2.51 -3.48 10.59
C ASP A 63 -2.45 -4.59 9.52
N MET A 64 -2.04 -5.81 9.88
CA MET A 64 -2.10 -6.97 8.98
C MET A 64 -3.54 -7.26 8.53
N VAL A 65 -4.50 -7.20 9.45
CA VAL A 65 -5.92 -7.38 9.13
C VAL A 65 -6.41 -6.26 8.21
N LYS A 66 -6.07 -4.99 8.50
CA LYS A 66 -6.41 -3.85 7.64
C LYS A 66 -5.78 -3.92 6.25
N ALA A 67 -4.53 -4.38 6.15
CA ALA A 67 -3.90 -4.64 4.87
C ALA A 67 -4.65 -5.70 4.06
N THR A 68 -5.12 -6.75 4.74
CA THR A 68 -5.91 -7.81 4.10
C THR A 68 -7.26 -7.28 3.60
N GLU A 69 -7.97 -6.50 4.41
CA GLU A 69 -9.22 -5.83 4.01
C GLU A 69 -9.02 -4.95 2.76
N PHE A 70 -7.92 -4.17 2.73
CA PHE A 70 -7.59 -3.32 1.58
C PHE A 70 -7.46 -4.15 0.30
N TYR A 71 -6.69 -5.24 0.34
CA TYR A 71 -6.47 -6.09 -0.83
C TYR A 71 -7.72 -6.87 -1.26
N ALA A 72 -8.63 -7.16 -0.33
CA ALA A 72 -9.93 -7.75 -0.66
C ALA A 72 -10.87 -6.77 -1.39
N VAL A 73 -10.84 -5.48 -1.01
CA VAL A 73 -11.70 -4.45 -1.59
C VAL A 73 -11.16 -3.93 -2.93
N LEU A 74 -9.84 -3.73 -3.04
CA LEU A 74 -9.20 -3.06 -4.18
C LEU A 74 -9.66 -3.57 -5.57
N PRO A 75 -9.73 -4.89 -5.84
CA PRO A 75 -10.12 -5.39 -7.16
C PRO A 75 -11.53 -4.97 -7.59
N SER A 76 -12.47 -4.84 -6.65
CA SER A 76 -13.85 -4.43 -6.95
C SER A 76 -13.99 -2.96 -7.37
N LEU A 77 -12.96 -2.15 -7.10
CA LEU A 77 -12.92 -0.72 -7.42
C LEU A 77 -12.16 -0.42 -8.73
N LEU A 78 -11.51 -1.42 -9.30
CA LEU A 78 -10.83 -1.31 -10.59
C LEU A 78 -11.86 -1.56 -11.70
N LYS A 79 -12.01 -0.59 -12.61
CA LYS A 79 -12.86 -0.67 -13.80
C LYS A 79 -12.01 -0.85 -15.04
#